data_AF-A0A971B591-F1
#
_entry.id   AF-A0A971B591-F1
#
_cell.length_a   1.000
_cell.length_b   1.000
_cell.length_c   1.000
_cell.angle_alpha   90.00
_cell.angle_beta   90.00
_cell.angle_gamma   90.00
#
_symmetry.space_group_name_H-M   'P 1'
#
loop_
_entity.id
_entity.type
_entity.pdbx_description
1 polymer ?
#
loop_
_entity_poly.entity_id
_entity_poly.type
_entity_poly.pdbx_seq_one_letter_code
_entity_poly.pdbx_strand_id
1 'polypeptide(L)' 'MNDPKKRREDLMGLIRHPEHRDKVISYLKNLKGIPANQPLPNGTPIISEILRLESLQGAGKTTV' A
#
# COMPACT_ATOMS: atom_id res chain seq x y z
N MET A 1 14.97 -0.24 10.31
CA MET A 1 13.66 0.40 10.56
C MET A 1 13.26 1.12 9.27
N ASN A 2 12.17 0.74 8.61
CA ASN A 2 11.72 1.46 7.41
C ASN A 2 11.14 2.81 7.86
N ASP A 3 11.70 3.92 7.37
CA ASP A 3 11.20 5.25 7.69
C ASP A 3 9.85 5.50 6.99
N PRO A 4 8.76 5.78 7.75
CA PRO A 4 7.43 5.93 7.19
C PRO A 4 7.29 7.20 6.32
N LYS A 5 8.10 8.24 6.52
CA LYS A 5 8.09 9.43 5.66
C LYS A 5 8.71 9.12 4.30
N LYS A 6 9.88 8.48 4.28
CA LYS A 6 10.54 8.06 3.04
C LYS A 6 9.65 7.13 2.22
N ARG A 7 9.02 6.15 2.89
CA ARG A 7 8.07 5.23 2.25
C ARG A 7 6.87 5.96 1.62
N ARG A 8 6.36 6.99 2.29
CA ARG A 8 5.28 7.82 1.76
C ARG A 8 5.70 8.55 0.50
N GLU A 9 6.89 9.14 0.48
CA GLU A 9 7.43 9.85 -0.68
C GLU A 9 7.64 8.91 -1.87
N ASP A 10 8.18 7.71 -1.64
CA ASP A 10 8.30 6.68 -2.68
C ASP A 10 6.94 6.32 -3.29
N LEU A 11 5.93 6.06 -2.46
CA LEU A 11 4.57 5.74 -2.94
C LEU A 11 3.92 6.91 -3.68
N MET A 12 4.14 8.15 -3.24
CA MET A 12 3.69 9.35 -3.95
C MET A 12 4.36 9.49 -5.31
N GLY A 13 5.68 9.21 -5.40
CA GLY A 13 6.41 9.18 -6.66
C GLY A 13 5.83 8.15 -7.61
N LEU A 14 5.63 6.92 -7.15
CA LEU A 14 5.09 5.82 -7.96
C LEU A 14 3.67 6.10 -8.48
N ILE A 15 2.78 6.68 -7.68
CA ILE A 15 1.40 6.96 -8.12
C ILE A 15 1.32 8.04 -9.21
N ARG A 16 2.30 8.95 -9.27
CA ARG A 16 2.36 9.99 -10.31
C ARG A 16 2.63 9.44 -11.70
N HIS A 17 3.23 8.25 -11.79
CA HIS A 17 3.50 7.57 -13.05
C HIS A 17 2.41 6.53 -13.35
N PRO A 18 1.69 6.63 -14.49
CA PRO A 18 0.61 5.70 -14.83
C PRO A 18 1.06 4.23 -14.81
N GLU A 19 2.25 3.94 -15.32
CA GLU A 19 2.86 2.60 -15.35
C GLU A 19 3.11 1.97 -13.97
N HIS A 20 3.24 2.80 -12.94
CA HIS A 20 3.53 2.36 -11.57
C HIS A 20 2.28 2.43 -10.70
N ARG A 21 1.30 3.26 -11.06
CA ARG A 21 0.02 3.36 -10.37
C ARG A 21 -0.69 2.01 -10.26
N ASP A 22 -0.72 1.23 -11.35
CA ASP A 22 -1.31 -0.12 -11.33
C ASP A 22 -0.59 -1.07 -10.38
N LYS A 23 0.75 -0.99 -10.29
CA LYS A 23 1.55 -1.78 -9.35
C LYS A 23 1.22 -1.40 -7.90
N VAL A 24 1.08 -0.11 -7.61
CA VAL A 24 0.72 0.38 -6.27
C VAL A 24 -0.71 -0.03 -5.89
N ILE A 25 -1.65 0.04 -6.83
CA ILE A 25 -3.04 -0.43 -6.62
C ILE A 25 -3.07 -1.94 -6.39
N SER A 26 -2.35 -2.71 -7.20
CA SER A 26 -2.24 -4.17 -7.07
C SER A 26 -1.62 -4.55 -5.72
N TYR A 27 -0.59 -3.82 -5.29
CA TYR A 27 0.02 -4.00 -3.98
C TYR A 27 -1.00 -3.77 -2.85
N LEU A 28 -1.75 -2.66 -2.89
CA LEU A 28 -2.80 -2.40 -1.91
C LEU A 28 -3.90 -3.48 -1.92
N LYS A 29 -4.32 -3.94 -3.10
CA LYS A 29 -5.29 -5.03 -3.23
C LYS A 29 -4.79 -6.29 -2.54
N ASN A 30 -3.53 -6.67 -2.75
CA ASN A 30 -2.90 -7.79 -2.09
C ASN A 30 -2.91 -7.62 -0.56
N LEU A 31 -2.51 -6.44 -0.05
CA LEU A 31 -2.54 -6.17 1.40
C LEU A 31 -3.95 -6.26 2.01
N LYS A 32 -5.00 -5.99 1.24
CA LYS A 32 -6.40 -6.08 1.66
C LYS A 32 -7.05 -7.45 1.39
N GLY A 33 -6.34 -8.37 0.73
CA GLY A 33 -6.92 -9.63 0.25
C GLY A 33 -7.98 -9.45 -0.84
N ILE A 34 -7.96 -8.32 -1.55
CA ILE A 34 -8.87 -8.02 -2.65
C ILE A 34 -8.32 -8.67 -3.93
N PRO A 35 -9.10 -9.47 -4.66
CA PRO A 35 -8.71 -10.03 -5.94
C PRO A 35 -8.31 -8.95 -6.96
N ALA A 36 -7.33 -9.25 -7.82
CA ALA A 36 -6.83 -8.30 -8.83
C ALA A 36 -7.94 -7.79 -9.78
N ASN A 37 -8.88 -8.68 -10.13
CA ASN A 37 -10.04 -8.38 -10.97
C ASN A 37 -11.16 -7.59 -10.25
N GLN A 38 -11.12 -7.48 -8.92
CA GLN A 38 -12.09 -6.68 -8.17
C GLN A 38 -11.63 -5.22 -8.04
N PRO A 39 -12.55 -4.25 -8.14
CA PRO A 39 -12.21 -2.85 -7.93
C PRO A 39 -11.86 -2.61 -6.44
N LEU A 40 -11.03 -1.58 -6.20
CA LEU A 40 -10.90 -1.05 -4.84
C LEU A 40 -12.22 -0.35 -4.44
N PRO A 41 -12.60 -0.37 -3.16
CA PRO A 41 -13.74 0.41 -2.68
C PRO A 41 -13.58 1.89 -3.05
N ASN A 42 -14.69 2.53 -3.45
CA ASN A 42 -14.69 3.95 -3.81
C ASN A 42 -14.12 4.81 -2.68
N GLY A 43 -13.26 5.77 -3.05
CA GLY A 43 -12.64 6.68 -2.08
C GLY A 43 -11.50 6.07 -1.24
N THR A 44 -11.02 4.85 -1.55
CA THR A 44 -9.90 4.25 -0.81
C THR A 44 -8.64 5.12 -0.93
N PRO A 45 -8.08 5.63 0.19
CA PRO A 45 -6.86 6.44 0.18
C PRO A 45 -5.63 5.54 0.00
N ILE A 46 -5.17 5.38 -1.25
CA ILE A 46 -4.19 4.35 -1.63
C ILE A 46 -2.94 4.36 -0.73
N ILE A 47 -2.27 5.50 -0.60
CA ILE A 47 -0.99 5.61 0.11
C ILE A 47 -1.17 5.41 1.62
N SER A 48 -2.13 6.12 2.22
CA SER A 48 -2.36 6.05 3.67
C SER A 48 -2.77 4.65 4.12
N GLU A 49 -3.57 3.96 3.31
CA GLU A 49 -4.00 2.59 3.60
C GLU A 49 -2.85 1.59 3.46
N ILE A 50 -1.97 1.74 2.46
CA ILE A 50 -0.74 0.93 2.35
C ILE A 50 0.11 1.10 3.62
N LEU A 51 0.40 2.34 4.02
CA LEU A 51 1.22 2.61 5.20
C LEU A 51 0.61 2.03 6.48
N ARG A 52 -0.72 2.15 6.64
CA ARG A 52 -1.45 1.56 7.77
C ARG A 52 -1.31 0.04 7.79
N LEU A 53 -1.52 -0.62 6.66
CA LEU A 53 -1.45 -2.08 6.55
C LEU A 53 -0.03 -2.61 6.70
N GLU A 54 0.97 -1.92 6.13
CA GLU A 54 2.40 -2.24 6.35
C GLU A 54 2.78 -2.09 7.82
N SER A 55 2.29 -1.05 8.51
CA SER A 55 2.51 -0.86 9.94
C SER A 55 1.87 -1.97 10.78
N LEU A 56 0.64 -2.39 10.45
CA LEU A 56 -0.05 -3.47 11.15
C LEU A 56 0.64 -4.83 10.94
N GLN A 57 1.08 -5.12 9.71
CA GLN A 57 1.81 -6.35 9.39
C GLN A 57 3.23 -6.36 9.97
N GLY A 58 3.90 -5.20 10.01
CA GLY A 58 5.21 -5.04 10.64
C GLY A 58 5.15 -5.18 12.15
N ALA A 59 4.08 -4.69 12.79
CA ALA A 59 3.85 -4.83 14.23
C ALA A 59 3.45 -6.26 14.64
N GLY A 60 2.86 -7.05 13.73
CA GLY A 60 2.48 -8.45 13.96
C GLY A 60 3.63 -9.47 13.80
N LYS A 61 4.84 -9.05 13.42
CA LYS A 61 6.01 -9.94 13.24
C LYS A 61 7.00 -9.93 14.41
N THR A 62 6.58 -9.49 15.60
CA THR A 62 7.37 -9.58 16.84
C THR A 62 6.68 -10.49 17.85
N THR A 63 6.67 -11.79 17.56
CA THR A 63 6.61 -12.87 18.57
C THR A 63 6.87 -14.20 17.86
N VAL A 64 8.13 -14.59 17.78
CA VAL A 64 8.65 -15.94 18.08
C VAL A 64 10.08 -15.78 18.58
#